data_AF-A0A0D2R516-F1
#
_entry.id   AF-A0A0D2R516-F1
#
_cell.length_a   1.000
_cell.length_b   1.000
_cell.length_c   1.000
_cell.angle_alpha   90.00
_cell.angle_beta   90.00
_cell.angle_gamma   90.00
#
_symmetry.space_group_name_H-M   'P 1'
#
loop_
_entity.id
_entity.type
_entity.pdbx_description
1 polymer ?
#
loop_
_entity_poly.entity_id
_entity_poly.type
_entity_poly.pdbx_seq_one_letter_code
_entity_poly.pdbx_strand_id
1 'polypeptide(L)'
;MGQVENWLEVEAHNFNPPIYALTLHLMFASKMGFHLDENLIKESKEKLGKVLDIYEERLSKNKYLAGDFFSLADLSHLPFTQYFVGQMGKEYMITNRKHVSA
;
A
#
# COMPACT_ATOMS: atom_id res chain seq x y z
N MET A 1 -11.95 -5.81 19.26
CA MET A 1 -10.85 -6.18 18.36
C MET A 1 -9.68 -5.24 18.66
N GLY A 2 -8.47 -5.76 18.82
CA GLY A 2 -7.31 -4.94 19.19
C GLY A 2 -6.85 -4.07 18.03
N GLN A 3 -6.01 -3.07 18.32
CA GLN A 3 -5.54 -2.12 17.30
C GLN A 3 -4.75 -2.82 16.19
N VAL A 4 -3.93 -3.82 16.54
CA VAL A 4 -3.16 -4.59 15.57
C VAL A 4 -4.08 -5.34 14.61
N GLU A 5 -5.09 -6.04 15.12
CA GLU A 5 -6.04 -6.78 14.28
C GLU A 5 -6.86 -5.83 13.39
N ASN A 6 -7.27 -4.68 13.91
CA ASN A 6 -7.99 -3.68 13.11
C ASN A 6 -7.16 -3.21 11.90
N TRP A 7 -5.87 -2.91 12.09
CA TRP A 7 -5.02 -2.44 10.99
C TRP A 7 -4.59 -3.56 10.05
N LEU A 8 -4.58 -4.81 10.50
CA LEU A 8 -4.47 -5.97 9.61
C LEU A 8 -5.70 -6.11 8.71
N GLU A 9 -6.91 -5.92 9.25
CA GLU A 9 -8.13 -5.91 8.43
C GLU A 9 -8.14 -4.76 7.43
N VAL A 10 -7.63 -3.58 7.82
CA VAL A 10 -7.46 -2.44 6.91
C VAL A 10 -6.48 -2.78 5.79
N GLU A 11 -5.35 -3.39 6.10
CA GLU A 11 -4.37 -3.83 5.11
C GLU A 11 -5.00 -4.80 4.12
N ALA A 12 -5.61 -5.87 4.61
CA ALA A 12 -6.16 -6.96 3.81
C ALA A 12 -7.27 -6.49 2.84
N HIS A 13 -8.10 -5.54 3.28
CA HIS A 13 -9.29 -5.12 2.53
C HIS A 13 -9.14 -3.82 1.76
N ASN A 14 -8.20 -2.94 2.13
CA ASN A 14 -8.10 -1.60 1.53
C ASN A 14 -6.75 -1.36 0.86
N PHE A 15 -5.64 -1.81 1.46
CA PHE A 15 -4.31 -1.63 0.91
C PHE A 15 -3.95 -2.73 -0.10
N ASN A 16 -4.12 -3.99 0.30
CA ASN A 16 -3.70 -5.16 -0.46
C ASN A 16 -4.38 -5.26 -1.84
N PRO A 17 -5.72 -5.09 -1.98
CA PRO A 17 -6.36 -5.26 -3.28
C PRO A 17 -5.83 -4.32 -4.39
N PRO A 18 -5.73 -2.98 -4.19
CA PRO A 18 -5.21 -2.11 -5.23
C PRO A 18 -3.70 -2.30 -5.47
N ILE A 19 -2.88 -2.52 -4.43
CA ILE A 19 -1.43 -2.70 -4.64
C ILE A 19 -1.10 -4.04 -5.31
N TYR A 20 -1.88 -5.09 -5.02
CA TYR A 20 -1.77 -6.38 -5.69
C TYR A 20 -2.12 -6.27 -7.17
N ALA A 21 -3.22 -5.59 -7.51
CA ALA A 21 -3.59 -5.32 -8.91
C ALA A 21 -2.48 -4.56 -9.64
N LEU A 22 -1.90 -3.52 -9.02
CA LEU A 22 -0.78 -2.79 -9.61
C LEU A 22 0.46 -3.69 -9.78
N THR A 23 0.76 -4.54 -8.81
CA THR A 23 1.90 -5.46 -8.87
C THR A 23 1.73 -6.45 -10.03
N LEU A 24 0.55 -7.07 -10.16
CA LEU A 24 0.25 -7.99 -11.25
C LEU A 24 0.41 -7.32 -12.61
N HIS A 25 -0.20 -6.15 -12.81
CA HIS A 25 -0.15 -5.48 -14.09
C HIS A 25 1.24 -4.91 -14.40
N LEU A 26 1.85 -4.17 -13.48
CA LEU A 26 3.09 -3.45 -13.75
C LEU A 26 4.34 -4.34 -13.76
N MET A 27 4.31 -5.49 -13.08
CA MET A 27 5.50 -6.35 -12.97
C MET A 27 5.34 -7.72 -13.62
N PHE A 28 4.13 -8.31 -13.58
CA PHE A 28 3.94 -9.71 -13.94
C PHE A 28 3.13 -9.95 -15.21
N ALA A 29 2.44 -8.94 -15.76
CA ALA A 29 1.60 -9.07 -16.95
C ALA A 29 2.32 -9.76 -18.12
N SER A 30 3.54 -9.32 -18.45
CA SER A 30 4.35 -9.93 -19.51
C SER A 30 4.72 -11.39 -19.21
N LYS A 31 5.09 -11.72 -17.97
CA LYS A 31 5.46 -13.08 -17.56
C LYS A 31 4.25 -14.02 -17.52
N MET A 32 3.07 -13.48 -17.24
CA MET A 32 1.81 -14.22 -17.13
C MET A 32 1.00 -14.25 -18.43
N GLY A 33 1.47 -13.56 -19.48
CA GLY A 33 0.87 -13.60 -20.81
C GLY A 33 -0.45 -12.83 -20.95
N PHE A 34 -0.69 -11.81 -20.13
CA PHE A 34 -1.87 -10.94 -20.26
C PHE A 34 -1.49 -9.48 -20.51
N HIS A 35 -2.42 -8.72 -21.10
CA HIS A 35 -2.22 -7.30 -21.41
C HIS A 35 -2.45 -6.40 -20.20
N LEU A 36 -1.77 -5.27 -20.19
CA LEU A 36 -2.00 -4.21 -19.20
C LEU A 36 -3.43 -3.67 -19.33
N ASP A 37 -4.16 -3.63 -18.22
CA ASP A 37 -5.44 -2.92 -18.14
C ASP A 37 -5.18 -1.51 -17.57
N GLU A 38 -5.09 -0.52 -18.46
CA GLU A 38 -4.80 0.86 -18.08
C GLU A 38 -5.87 1.47 -17.16
N ASN A 39 -7.13 1.07 -17.33
CA ASN A 39 -8.22 1.57 -16.49
C ASN A 39 -8.10 1.01 -15.08
N LEU A 40 -7.84 -0.29 -14.95
CA LEU A 40 -7.61 -0.92 -13.65
C LEU A 40 -6.35 -0.38 -12.96
N ILE A 41 -5.27 -0.11 -13.70
CA ILE A 41 -4.07 0.53 -13.15
C ILE A 41 -4.41 1.92 -12.61
N LYS A 42 -5.14 2.73 -13.39
CA LYS A 42 -5.55 4.08 -12.96
C LYS A 42 -6.43 4.03 -11.72
N GLU A 43 -7.48 3.20 -11.72
CA GLU A 43 -8.39 3.04 -10.60
C GLU A 43 -7.67 2.53 -9.34
N SER A 44 -6.78 1.55 -9.50
CA SER A 44 -5.99 1.00 -8.39
C SER A 44 -5.04 2.06 -7.80
N LYS A 45 -4.42 2.91 -8.63
CA LYS A 45 -3.62 4.04 -8.14
C LYS A 45 -4.46 5.05 -7.35
N GLU A 46 -5.65 5.37 -7.84
CA GLU A 46 -6.57 6.30 -7.15
C GLU A 46 -7.03 5.74 -5.80
N LYS A 47 -7.43 4.45 -5.76
CA LYS A 47 -7.81 3.76 -4.52
C LYS A 47 -6.66 3.71 -3.52
N LEU A 48 -5.48 3.26 -3.97
CA LEU A 48 -4.30 3.19 -3.11
C LEU A 48 -3.90 4.57 -2.58
N GLY A 49 -3.99 5.61 -3.42
CA GLY A 49 -3.75 6.99 -3.00
C GLY A 49 -4.64 7.41 -1.82
N LYS A 50 -5.95 7.14 -1.89
CA LYS A 50 -6.89 7.43 -0.79
C LYS A 50 -6.56 6.68 0.50
N VAL A 51 -6.15 5.41 0.39
CA VAL A 51 -5.72 4.62 1.55
C VAL A 51 -4.47 5.22 2.18
N LEU A 52 -3.49 5.60 1.36
CA LEU A 52 -2.27 6.26 1.82
C LEU A 52 -2.55 7.64 2.46
N ASP A 53 -3.59 8.36 2.04
CA ASP A 53 -4.01 9.61 2.69
C ASP A 53 -4.55 9.36 4.11
N ILE A 54 -5.30 8.28 4.31
CA ILE A 54 -5.75 7.84 5.64
C ILE A 54 -4.54 7.46 6.51
N TYR A 55 -3.55 6.80 5.91
CA TYR A 55 -2.34 6.38 6.61
C TYR A 55 -1.50 7.59 7.01
N GLU A 56 -1.39 8.59 6.15
CA GLU A 56 -0.72 9.85 6.46
C GLU A 56 -1.36 10.53 7.68
N GLU A 57 -2.69 10.61 7.73
CA GLU A 57 -3.37 11.16 8.91
C GLU A 57 -3.12 10.29 10.15
N ARG A 58 -3.19 8.96 10.03
CA ARG A 58 -2.96 8.03 11.14
C ARG A 58 -1.56 8.18 11.72
N LEU A 59 -0.54 8.19 10.84
CA LEU A 59 0.87 8.26 11.19
C LEU A 59 1.30 9.67 11.61
N SER A 60 0.53 10.71 11.29
CA SER A 60 0.73 12.03 11.90
C SER A 60 0.45 12.06 13.40
N LYS A 61 -0.33 11.10 13.91
CA LYS A 61 -0.76 11.01 15.32
C LYS A 61 -0.13 9.83 16.06
N ASN A 62 0.40 8.83 15.34
CA ASN A 62 0.90 7.57 15.89
C ASN A 62 2.21 7.22 15.20
N LYS A 63 3.15 6.62 15.93
CA LYS A 63 4.45 6.24 15.36
C LYS A 63 4.33 5.07 14.36
N TYR A 64 3.38 4.19 14.58
CA TYR A 64 3.07 3.00 13.78
C TYR A 64 1.55 2.89 13.60
N LEU A 65 1.09 2.02 12.69
CA LEU A 65 -0.34 1.90 12.39
C LEU A 65 -1.15 1.53 13.65
N ALA A 66 -0.67 0.57 14.44
CA ALA A 66 -1.35 0.11 15.64
C ALA A 66 -1.13 0.98 16.90
N GLY A 67 -0.24 1.99 16.85
CA GLY A 67 0.06 2.85 18.00
C GLY A 67 1.53 3.30 18.05
N ASP A 68 2.18 3.13 19.19
CA ASP A 68 3.54 3.58 19.47
C ASP A 68 4.62 2.48 19.34
N PHE A 69 4.21 1.25 19.01
CA PHE A 69 5.09 0.11 18.78
C PHE A 69 4.90 -0.51 17.39
N PHE A 70 5.98 -1.04 16.82
CA PHE A 70 5.95 -1.77 15.56
C PHE A 70 5.27 -3.13 15.75
N SER A 71 4.36 -3.48 14.85
CA SER A 71 3.48 -4.64 15.01
C SER A 71 3.32 -5.44 13.71
N LEU A 72 2.54 -6.53 13.76
CA LEU A 72 2.19 -7.30 12.57
C LEU A 72 1.44 -6.44 11.53
N ALA A 73 0.70 -5.42 11.96
CA ALA A 73 0.02 -4.50 11.05
C ALA A 73 1.00 -3.70 10.20
N ASP A 74 2.18 -3.33 10.72
CA ASP A 74 3.19 -2.62 9.95
C ASP A 74 3.98 -3.60 9.06
N LEU A 75 4.31 -4.77 9.61
CA LEU A 75 5.03 -5.83 8.92
C LEU A 75 4.31 -6.35 7.67
N SER A 76 2.98 -6.48 7.72
CA SER A 76 2.17 -7.00 6.60
C SER A 76 2.27 -6.16 5.33
N HIS A 77 2.59 -4.86 5.45
CA HIS A 77 2.71 -3.96 4.30
C HIS A 77 4.04 -4.08 3.56
N LEU A 78 5.09 -4.66 4.18
CA LEU A 78 6.44 -4.65 3.63
C LEU A 78 6.57 -5.30 2.24
N PRO A 79 6.01 -6.49 1.96
CA PRO A 79 6.27 -7.20 0.70
C PRO A 79 5.86 -6.38 -0.53
N PHE A 80 4.65 -5.83 -0.53
CA PHE A 80 4.17 -5.03 -1.66
C PHE A 80 4.76 -3.62 -1.67
N THR A 81 5.03 -3.03 -0.51
CA THR A 81 5.69 -1.72 -0.43
C THR A 81 7.10 -1.78 -1.05
N GLN A 82 7.85 -2.87 -0.86
CA GLN A 82 9.16 -3.07 -1.48
C GLN A 82 9.10 -3.08 -3.01
N TYR A 83 8.10 -3.73 -3.60
CA TYR A 83 7.89 -3.68 -5.05
C TYR A 83 7.52 -2.28 -5.52
N PHE A 84 6.69 -1.60 -4.74
CA PHE A 84 6.16 -0.28 -5.05
C PHE A 84 7.23 0.81 -5.11
N VAL A 85 8.16 0.81 -4.14
CA VAL A 85 9.28 1.75 -4.09
C VAL A 85 10.46 1.38 -4.99
N GLY A 86 10.52 0.12 -5.44
CA GLY A 86 11.59 -0.38 -6.30
C GLY A 86 11.13 -0.57 -7.73
N GLN A 87 10.72 -1.79 -8.06
CA GLN A 87 10.51 -2.25 -9.44
C GLN A 87 9.35 -1.54 -10.16
N MET A 88 8.35 -1.04 -9.43
CA MET A 88 7.18 -0.39 -10.02
C MET A 88 7.42 1.11 -10.35
N GLY A 89 8.45 1.73 -9.77
CA GLY A 89 8.71 3.17 -9.92
C GLY A 89 7.51 4.02 -9.50
N LYS A 90 6.89 3.69 -8.35
CA LYS A 90 5.74 4.42 -7.76
C LYS A 90 6.04 4.97 -6.37
N GLU A 91 7.31 5.06 -6.01
CA GLU A 91 7.81 5.61 -4.76
C GLU A 91 7.30 7.03 -4.45
N TYR A 92 6.98 7.83 -5.47
CA TYR A 92 6.39 9.16 -5.32
C TYR A 92 5.06 9.14 -4.56
N MET A 93 4.30 8.04 -4.62
CA MET A 93 3.05 7.91 -3.86
C MET A 93 3.31 7.69 -2.36
N ILE A 94 4.51 7.28 -1.95
CA ILE A 94 4.90 7.21 -0.53
C ILE A 94 5.65 8.49 -0.13
N THR A 95 6.65 8.88 -0.91
CA THR A 95 7.55 10.01 -0.59
C THR A 95 6.88 11.38 -0.61
N ASN A 96 5.72 11.53 -1.27
CA ASN A 96 4.91 12.75 -1.18
C ASN A 96 4.10 12.88 0.13
N ARG A 97 4.11 11.86 1.00
CA ARG A 97 3.36 11.80 2.26
C ARG A 97 4.35 11.70 3.40
N LYS A 98 4.52 12.80 4.14
CA LYS A 98 5.61 12.99 5.10
C LYS A 98 5.66 11.86 6.13
N HIS A 99 4.53 11.52 6.75
CA HIS A 99 4.47 10.55 7.84
C HIS A 99 4.45 9.10 7.34
N VAL A 100 3.91 8.84 6.14
CA VAL A 100 4.03 7.52 5.48
C VAL A 100 5.48 7.24 5.06
N SER A 101 6.24 8.27 4.67
CA SER A 101 7.63 8.14 4.24
C SER A 101 8.67 8.13 5.37
N ALA A 102 8.24 8.38 6.61
CA ALA A 102 9.09 8.64 7.76
C ALA A 102 9.76 7.40 8.36
#